data_AF-A0A2D6MV53-F1
#
_entry.id   AF-A0A2D6MV53-F1
#
_cell.length_a   1.000
_cell.length_b   1.000
_cell.length_c   1.000
_cell.angle_alpha   90.00
_cell.angle_beta   90.00
_cell.angle_gamma   90.00
#
_symmetry.space_group_name_H-M   'P 1'
#
loop_
_entity.id
_entity.type
_entity.pdbx_description
1 polymer ?
#
loop_
_entity_poly.entity_id
_entity_poly.type
_entity_poly.pdbx_seq_one_letter_code
_entity_poly.pdbx_strand_id
1 'polypeptide(L)'
;MTTATMDSVIPITGRQTKPIYVWAFFGVLCLLLQVYIYGSWILSDKFAPVDPGPTPISDLSMGFAYAFQTCGVIGFFWVVIWGIRSYRREGYVTTSYLFFVGWLLAYWQDPIANWYRLYYNYNSYMFNMGSWVEFVPGWIMPRGSNIPEPLLFDIGGYMSWVPLFSVAIAIGMRKAKQRWPKIGTLELLGVALVMGMIMDLVLEGAFVLTGLYRFTGAVYSWSIWGGEQYQFPVYEAILWGAVWAAGAALWYFKDDKGHMWVERGCENIRSATTSVFLRLMVNRPRIPGHRLSLRHLA
;
A
#
# COMPACT_ATOMS: atom_id res chain seq x y z
N MET A 1 -30.74 -23.32 51.03
CA MET A 1 -29.71 -23.65 50.01
C MET A 1 -30.10 -22.96 48.72
N THR A 2 -29.13 -22.42 47.98
CA THR A 2 -29.35 -21.55 46.82
C THR A 2 -29.19 -22.32 45.51
N THR A 3 -30.29 -22.56 44.81
CA THR A 3 -30.27 -23.06 43.43
C THR A 3 -30.07 -21.88 42.48
N ALA A 4 -28.81 -21.49 42.23
CA ALA A 4 -28.50 -20.49 41.23
C ALA A 4 -28.87 -21.04 39.84
N THR A 5 -29.89 -20.46 39.22
CA THR A 5 -30.17 -20.67 37.79
C THR A 5 -28.96 -20.17 37.00
N MET A 6 -28.33 -21.04 36.20
CA MET A 6 -27.33 -20.59 35.23
C MET A 6 -28.00 -19.59 34.30
N ASP A 7 -27.52 -18.35 34.30
CA ASP A 7 -27.96 -17.34 33.33
C ASP A 7 -27.77 -17.91 31.92
N SER A 8 -28.87 -17.98 31.17
CA SER A 8 -28.83 -18.43 29.79
C SER A 8 -27.87 -17.54 29.02
N VAL A 9 -26.76 -18.10 28.55
CA VAL A 9 -25.75 -17.37 27.76
C VAL A 9 -26.44 -16.88 26.49
N ILE A 10 -26.87 -15.62 26.50
CA ILE A 10 -27.50 -14.98 25.36
C ILE A 10 -26.49 -15.07 24.21
N PRO A 11 -26.78 -15.81 23.12
CA PRO A 11 -25.88 -15.84 22.00
C PRO A 11 -25.92 -14.45 21.39
N ILE A 12 -24.83 -13.68 21.57
CA ILE A 12 -24.66 -12.40 20.90
C ILE A 12 -24.50 -12.73 19.41
N THR A 13 -25.63 -12.82 18.72
CA THR A 13 -25.75 -12.96 17.27
C THR A 13 -25.32 -11.65 16.63
N GLY A 14 -24.00 -11.43 16.66
CA GLY A 14 -23.33 -10.23 16.20
C GLY A 14 -23.86 -9.84 14.82
N ARG A 15 -24.58 -8.72 14.78
CA ARG A 15 -25.24 -8.18 13.60
C ARG A 15 -24.28 -8.22 12.42
N GLN A 16 -24.55 -9.07 11.42
CA GLN A 16 -23.63 -9.33 10.30
C GLN A 16 -23.07 -8.01 9.76
N THR A 17 -21.75 -7.86 9.83
CA THR A 17 -21.08 -6.56 9.73
C THR A 17 -21.08 -6.05 8.30
N LYS A 18 -22.17 -5.35 7.92
CA LYS A 18 -22.35 -4.69 6.62
C LYS A 18 -21.07 -4.05 6.02
N PRO A 19 -20.18 -3.38 6.78
CA PRO A 19 -18.97 -2.78 6.22
C PRO A 19 -18.06 -3.73 5.42
N ILE A 20 -17.91 -5.00 5.81
CA ILE A 20 -16.96 -5.88 5.09
C ILE A 20 -17.43 -6.21 3.67
N TYR A 21 -18.74 -6.37 3.46
CA TYR A 21 -19.30 -6.57 2.12
C TYR A 21 -19.17 -5.31 1.25
N VAL A 22 -19.21 -4.12 1.85
CA VAL A 22 -18.98 -2.85 1.15
C VAL A 22 -17.51 -2.74 0.73
N TRP A 23 -16.56 -3.01 1.63
CA TRP A 23 -15.13 -3.01 1.29
C TRP A 23 -14.77 -4.08 0.26
N ALA A 24 -15.34 -5.28 0.36
CA ALA A 24 -15.14 -6.35 -0.62
C ALA A 24 -15.73 -5.98 -2.00
N PHE A 25 -16.89 -5.32 -2.04
CA PHE A 25 -17.48 -4.82 -3.29
C PHE A 25 -16.61 -3.75 -3.96
N PHE A 26 -16.13 -2.75 -3.20
CA PHE A 26 -15.19 -1.76 -3.72
C PHE A 26 -13.87 -2.39 -4.18
N GLY A 27 -13.32 -3.36 -3.43
CA GLY A 27 -12.12 -4.09 -3.82
C GLY A 27 -12.30 -4.85 -5.15
N VAL A 28 -13.43 -5.53 -5.34
CA VAL A 28 -13.77 -6.20 -6.61
C VAL A 28 -13.93 -5.20 -7.74
N LEU A 29 -14.59 -4.06 -7.51
CA LEU A 29 -14.75 -3.01 -8.52
C LEU A 29 -13.39 -2.43 -8.96
N CYS A 30 -12.49 -2.14 -8.01
CA CYS A 30 -11.14 -1.68 -8.30
C CYS A 30 -10.30 -2.74 -9.04
N LEU A 31 -10.43 -4.03 -8.70
CA LEU A 31 -9.74 -5.11 -9.41
C LEU A 31 -10.26 -5.28 -10.85
N LEU A 32 -11.56 -5.21 -11.07
CA LEU A 32 -12.15 -5.23 -12.42
C LEU A 32 -11.69 -4.03 -13.25
N LEU A 33 -11.63 -2.84 -12.63
CA LEU A 33 -11.13 -1.62 -13.26
C LEU A 33 -9.63 -1.72 -13.60
N GLN A 34 -8.79 -2.27 -12.71
CA GLN A 34 -7.38 -2.54 -12.97
C GLN A 34 -7.17 -3.53 -14.13
N VAL A 35 -7.92 -4.64 -14.15
CA VAL A 35 -7.87 -5.62 -15.24
C VAL A 35 -8.28 -5.00 -16.58
N TYR A 36 -9.29 -4.12 -16.58
CA TYR A 36 -9.66 -3.35 -17.77
C TYR A 36 -8.55 -2.38 -18.21
N ILE A 37 -8.02 -1.58 -17.29
CA ILE A 37 -6.99 -0.55 -17.56
C ILE A 37 -5.70 -1.18 -18.08
N TYR A 38 -5.09 -2.08 -17.28
CA TYR A 38 -3.84 -2.73 -17.65
C TYR A 38 -4.02 -3.66 -18.87
N GLY A 39 -5.15 -4.35 -18.97
CA GLY A 39 -5.46 -5.18 -20.13
C GLY A 39 -5.60 -4.37 -21.42
N SER A 40 -6.30 -3.23 -21.38
CA SER A 40 -6.45 -2.35 -22.55
C SER A 40 -5.13 -1.71 -22.96
N TRP A 41 -4.29 -1.33 -21.99
CA TRP A 41 -2.95 -0.80 -22.25
C TRP A 41 -2.02 -1.86 -22.88
N ILE A 42 -1.86 -3.02 -22.26
CA ILE A 42 -0.96 -4.11 -22.72
C ILE A 42 -1.37 -4.66 -24.09
N LEU A 43 -2.67 -4.62 -24.43
CA LEU A 43 -3.18 -5.05 -25.73
C LEU A 43 -3.25 -3.93 -26.79
N SER A 44 -2.74 -2.74 -26.48
CA SER A 44 -2.71 -1.58 -27.40
C SER A 44 -1.33 -1.36 -28.03
N ASP A 45 -1.31 -0.50 -29.05
CA ASP A 45 -0.11 0.09 -29.64
C ASP A 45 0.67 1.03 -28.69
N LYS A 46 0.11 1.35 -27.51
CA LYS A 46 0.70 2.25 -26.51
C LYS A 46 1.51 1.54 -25.41
N PHE A 47 1.60 0.21 -25.45
CA PHE A 47 2.54 -0.54 -24.61
C PHE A 47 3.93 -0.55 -25.26
N ALA A 48 4.66 0.55 -25.10
CA ALA A 48 5.94 0.78 -25.76
C ALA A 48 6.88 1.61 -24.88
N PRO A 49 8.20 1.35 -24.86
CA PRO A 49 9.15 2.17 -24.10
C PRO A 49 9.12 3.64 -24.52
N VAL A 50 9.12 4.54 -23.54
CA VAL A 50 9.18 5.99 -23.77
C VAL A 50 10.61 6.39 -24.13
N ASP A 51 10.76 7.13 -25.24
CA ASP A 51 12.02 7.75 -25.64
C ASP A 51 12.54 8.71 -24.55
N PRO A 52 13.77 8.54 -24.03
CA PRO A 52 14.40 9.50 -23.13
C PRO A 52 14.62 10.90 -23.74
N GLY A 53 14.61 10.99 -25.07
CA GLY A 53 14.75 12.24 -25.80
C GLY A 53 16.19 12.78 -25.82
N PRO A 54 16.38 14.02 -26.30
CA PRO A 54 17.71 14.55 -26.63
C PRO A 54 18.48 15.13 -25.41
N THR A 55 17.91 15.12 -24.21
CA THR A 55 18.51 15.73 -23.02
C THR A 55 19.34 14.69 -22.26
N PRO A 56 20.69 14.75 -22.27
CA PRO A 56 21.50 13.78 -21.54
C PRO A 56 21.31 13.94 -20.03
N ILE A 57 21.11 12.82 -19.33
CA ILE A 57 21.19 12.78 -17.87
C ILE A 57 22.65 12.60 -17.42
N SER A 58 22.94 12.92 -16.16
CA SER A 58 24.27 12.63 -15.59
C SER A 58 24.45 11.13 -15.35
N ASP A 59 25.68 10.61 -15.50
CA ASP A 59 26.01 9.22 -15.18
C ASP A 59 25.66 8.86 -13.72
N LEU A 60 25.74 9.83 -12.82
CA LEU A 60 25.35 9.68 -11.42
C LEU A 60 23.84 9.47 -11.26
N SER A 61 23.02 10.29 -11.94
CA SER A 61 21.56 10.12 -11.97
C SER A 61 21.14 8.82 -12.63
N MET A 62 21.84 8.41 -13.70
CA MET A 62 21.64 7.11 -14.35
C MET A 62 21.97 5.94 -13.39
N GLY A 63 23.07 6.05 -12.66
CA GLY A 63 23.46 5.11 -11.61
C GLY A 63 22.42 5.01 -10.49
N PHE A 64 21.88 6.14 -10.03
CA PHE A 64 20.79 6.16 -9.03
C PHE A 64 19.50 5.54 -9.58
N ALA A 65 19.08 5.85 -10.81
CA ALA A 65 17.90 5.25 -11.44
C ALA A 65 17.99 3.71 -11.48
N TYR A 66 19.12 3.15 -11.92
CA TYR A 66 19.33 1.70 -11.91
C TYR A 66 19.46 1.11 -10.50
N ALA A 67 20.06 1.83 -9.54
CA ALA A 67 20.16 1.38 -8.16
C ALA A 67 18.78 1.29 -7.48
N PHE A 68 17.95 2.33 -7.60
CA PHE A 68 16.60 2.36 -7.05
C PHE A 68 15.70 1.30 -7.72
N GLN A 69 15.76 1.15 -9.05
CA GLN A 69 15.08 0.06 -9.74
C GLN A 69 15.52 -1.33 -9.23
N THR A 70 16.82 -1.52 -8.98
CA THR A 70 17.34 -2.78 -8.43
C THR A 70 16.83 -3.03 -7.01
N CYS A 71 16.74 -1.99 -6.17
CA CYS A 71 16.04 -2.06 -4.89
C CYS A 71 14.58 -2.49 -5.07
N GLY A 72 13.87 -2.02 -6.10
CA GLY A 72 12.51 -2.44 -6.46
C GLY A 72 12.40 -3.94 -6.67
N VAL A 73 13.20 -4.50 -7.58
CA VAL A 73 13.24 -5.95 -7.85
C VAL A 73 13.56 -6.75 -6.58
N ILE A 74 14.52 -6.30 -5.77
CA ILE A 74 14.87 -6.93 -4.48
C ILE A 74 13.70 -6.87 -3.49
N GLY A 75 13.04 -5.71 -3.37
CA GLY A 75 11.91 -5.47 -2.48
C GLY A 75 10.71 -6.35 -2.81
N PHE A 76 10.34 -6.44 -4.10
CA PHE A 76 9.30 -7.35 -4.59
C PHE A 76 9.57 -8.80 -4.16
N PHE A 77 10.74 -9.34 -4.51
CA PHE A 77 11.08 -10.73 -4.18
C PHE A 77 11.21 -10.96 -2.67
N TRP A 78 11.69 -9.97 -1.90
CA TRP A 78 11.72 -10.05 -0.44
C TRP A 78 10.32 -10.21 0.16
N VAL A 79 9.34 -9.41 -0.25
CA VAL A 79 7.95 -9.50 0.24
C VAL A 79 7.29 -10.82 -0.19
N VAL A 80 7.47 -11.24 -1.45
CA VAL A 80 6.95 -12.53 -1.96
C VAL A 80 7.52 -13.70 -1.15
N ILE A 81 8.85 -13.74 -0.94
CA ILE A 81 9.51 -14.81 -0.18
C ILE A 81 9.09 -14.77 1.30
N TRP A 82 8.95 -13.58 1.90
CA TRP A 82 8.45 -13.40 3.26
C TRP A 82 6.99 -13.87 3.42
N GLY A 83 6.12 -13.52 2.48
CA GLY A 83 4.72 -13.97 2.44
C GLY A 83 4.60 -15.49 2.33
N ILE A 84 5.35 -16.11 1.42
CA ILE A 84 5.40 -17.57 1.28
C ILE A 84 5.91 -18.23 2.58
N ARG A 85 6.90 -17.65 3.25
CA ARG A 85 7.43 -18.15 4.54
C ARG A 85 6.42 -17.97 5.69
N SER A 86 5.73 -16.84 5.78
CA SER A 86 4.66 -16.60 6.76
C SER A 86 3.49 -17.57 6.55
N TYR A 87 3.01 -17.72 5.30
CA TYR A 87 1.97 -18.68 4.95
C TYR A 87 2.35 -20.12 5.34
N ARG A 88 3.58 -20.57 5.02
CA ARG A 88 4.07 -21.91 5.38
C ARG A 88 4.23 -22.11 6.90
N ARG A 89 4.49 -21.05 7.67
CA ARG A 89 4.62 -21.08 9.13
C ARG A 89 3.27 -21.08 9.86
N GLU A 90 2.32 -20.30 9.36
CA GLU A 90 1.09 -19.95 10.08
C GLU A 90 -0.15 -20.68 9.53
N GLY A 91 -0.09 -21.20 8.30
CA GLY A 91 -1.17 -21.97 7.66
C GLY A 91 -2.28 -21.10 7.06
N TYR A 92 -2.12 -19.78 7.06
CA TYR A 92 -3.03 -18.82 6.43
C TYR A 92 -2.26 -17.57 5.98
N VAL A 93 -2.82 -16.81 5.05
CA VAL A 93 -2.26 -15.51 4.64
C VAL A 93 -2.56 -14.47 5.70
N THR A 94 -1.53 -13.80 6.20
CA THR A 94 -1.63 -12.86 7.32
C THR A 94 -2.11 -11.48 6.86
N THR A 95 -2.88 -10.80 7.73
CA THR A 95 -3.23 -9.37 7.61
C THR A 95 -2.02 -8.49 7.29
N SER A 96 -0.86 -8.80 7.88
CA SER A 96 0.40 -8.11 7.61
C SER A 96 0.87 -8.24 6.16
N TYR A 97 0.70 -9.40 5.53
CA TYR A 97 1.01 -9.58 4.10
C TYR A 97 -0.07 -8.95 3.20
N LEU A 98 -1.35 -9.05 3.59
CA LEU A 98 -2.45 -8.40 2.86
C LEU A 98 -2.31 -6.87 2.80
N PHE A 99 -1.73 -6.24 3.82
CA PHE A 99 -1.39 -4.81 3.79
C PHE A 99 -0.39 -4.49 2.66
N PHE A 100 0.68 -5.28 2.54
CA PHE A 100 1.74 -5.07 1.54
C PHE A 100 1.22 -5.33 0.11
N VAL A 101 0.42 -6.38 -0.07
CA VAL A 101 -0.29 -6.64 -1.35
C VAL A 101 -1.31 -5.54 -1.65
N GLY A 102 -1.98 -5.00 -0.62
CA GLY A 102 -2.95 -3.91 -0.76
C GLY A 102 -2.34 -2.61 -1.30
N TRP A 103 -1.09 -2.30 -0.94
CA TRP A 103 -0.35 -1.19 -1.55
C TRP A 103 0.03 -1.47 -3.00
N LEU A 104 0.49 -2.68 -3.35
CA LEU A 104 0.70 -3.04 -4.76
C LEU A 104 -0.59 -2.91 -5.59
N LEU A 105 -1.74 -3.33 -5.05
CA LEU A 105 -3.05 -3.13 -5.67
C LEU A 105 -3.54 -1.67 -5.67
N ALA A 106 -2.80 -0.73 -5.07
CA ALA A 106 -3.05 0.69 -5.16
C ALA A 106 -2.23 1.38 -6.28
N TYR A 107 -1.13 0.77 -6.75
CA TYR A 107 -0.15 1.37 -7.68
C TYR A 107 -0.77 1.96 -8.97
N TRP A 108 -1.84 1.35 -9.50
CA TRP A 108 -2.54 1.87 -10.70
C TRP A 108 -3.01 3.33 -10.59
N GLN A 109 -3.08 3.87 -9.36
CA GLN A 109 -3.46 5.24 -9.06
C GLN A 109 -2.29 6.23 -9.05
N ASP A 110 -1.03 5.80 -9.10
CA ASP A 110 0.12 6.70 -8.97
C ASP A 110 0.09 7.86 -10.01
N PRO A 111 0.07 7.58 -11.33
CA PRO A 111 0.01 8.62 -12.34
C PRO A 111 -1.33 9.35 -12.44
N ILE A 112 -2.32 9.07 -11.57
CA ILE A 112 -3.57 9.86 -11.49
C ILE A 112 -3.30 11.31 -11.09
N ALA A 113 -2.18 11.61 -10.42
CA ALA A 113 -1.80 13.00 -10.15
C ALA A 113 -1.57 13.85 -11.43
N ASN A 114 -1.36 13.20 -12.59
CA ASN A 114 -1.19 13.84 -13.90
C ASN A 114 -2.51 14.07 -14.68
N TRP A 115 -3.69 13.82 -14.08
CA TRP A 115 -5.00 13.72 -14.76
C TRP A 115 -5.34 14.78 -15.80
N TYR A 116 -5.05 16.05 -15.48
CA TYR A 116 -5.43 17.23 -16.27
C TYR A 116 -4.22 17.99 -16.85
N ARG A 117 -3.00 17.71 -16.36
CA ARG A 117 -1.72 18.24 -16.84
C ARG A 117 -0.59 17.40 -16.26
N LEU A 118 0.57 17.39 -16.91
CA LEU A 118 1.75 16.81 -16.31
C LEU A 118 2.11 17.59 -15.03
N TYR A 119 2.08 16.90 -13.92
CA TYR A 119 2.42 17.37 -12.58
C TYR A 119 3.80 16.86 -12.16
N TYR A 120 4.06 15.58 -12.37
CA TYR A 120 5.33 14.92 -12.12
C TYR A 120 5.63 13.88 -13.20
N ASN A 121 6.91 13.55 -13.42
CA ASN A 121 7.30 12.47 -14.31
C ASN A 121 8.60 11.79 -13.86
N TYR A 122 8.66 10.48 -14.05
CA TYR A 122 9.84 9.66 -13.78
C TYR A 122 10.94 9.79 -14.83
N ASN A 123 12.13 9.31 -14.47
CA ASN A 123 13.28 9.18 -15.33
C ASN A 123 13.16 7.92 -16.20
N SER A 124 12.99 8.12 -17.52
CA SER A 124 12.77 7.09 -18.54
C SER A 124 13.95 6.14 -18.80
N TYR A 125 15.10 6.33 -18.15
CA TYR A 125 16.16 5.33 -18.11
C TYR A 125 15.78 4.12 -17.23
N MET A 126 14.79 4.25 -16.34
CA MET A 126 14.15 3.11 -15.69
C MET A 126 13.23 2.35 -16.66
N PHE A 127 13.13 1.04 -16.47
CA PHE A 127 12.31 0.14 -17.28
C PHE A 127 10.84 0.54 -17.21
N ASN A 128 10.35 1.04 -18.34
CA ASN A 128 8.99 1.52 -18.55
C ASN A 128 8.44 1.00 -19.89
N MET A 129 7.11 1.02 -20.04
CA MET A 129 6.40 0.70 -21.29
C MET A 129 5.35 1.78 -21.60
N GLY A 130 5.68 3.04 -21.26
CA GLY A 130 4.70 4.10 -21.13
C GLY A 130 3.81 3.92 -19.91
N SER A 131 2.65 4.57 -19.95
CA SER A 131 1.65 4.56 -18.85
C SER A 131 0.27 4.11 -19.34
N TRP A 132 -0.48 3.47 -18.43
CA TRP A 132 -1.85 3.01 -18.67
C TRP A 132 -2.92 4.11 -18.55
N VAL A 133 -2.54 5.33 -18.17
CA VAL A 133 -3.49 6.38 -17.76
C VAL A 133 -4.56 6.75 -18.80
N GLU A 134 -4.27 6.67 -20.10
CA GLU A 134 -5.26 6.97 -21.14
C GLU A 134 -6.42 5.95 -21.21
N PHE A 135 -6.28 4.81 -20.54
CA PHE A 135 -7.32 3.80 -20.39
C PHE A 135 -8.11 3.97 -19.08
N VAL A 136 -7.75 4.93 -18.22
CA VAL A 136 -8.49 5.26 -17.01
C VAL A 136 -9.75 6.06 -17.39
N PRO A 137 -10.97 5.62 -17.02
CA PRO A 137 -12.20 6.30 -17.41
C PRO A 137 -12.26 7.77 -16.95
N GLY A 138 -12.40 8.69 -17.90
CA GLY A 138 -12.48 10.13 -17.65
C GLY A 138 -11.15 10.88 -17.65
N TRP A 139 -10.04 10.22 -18.00
CA TRP A 139 -8.73 10.85 -18.18
C TRP A 139 -8.76 12.02 -19.18
N ILE A 140 -8.00 13.09 -18.92
CA ILE A 140 -8.08 14.36 -19.69
C ILE A 140 -6.74 14.71 -20.37
N MET A 141 -5.59 14.48 -19.72
CA MET A 141 -4.28 14.90 -20.24
C MET A 141 -3.94 14.17 -21.56
N PRO A 142 -3.68 14.88 -22.67
CA PRO A 142 -3.29 14.24 -23.93
C PRO A 142 -1.87 13.65 -23.84
N ARG A 143 -1.66 12.49 -24.50
CA ARG A 143 -0.39 11.75 -24.50
C ARG A 143 0.07 11.29 -23.11
N GLY A 144 -0.90 10.96 -22.26
CA GLY A 144 -0.64 10.35 -20.95
C GLY A 144 0.10 9.01 -21.06
N SER A 145 -0.04 8.29 -22.17
CA SER A 145 0.75 7.07 -22.43
C SER A 145 2.25 7.30 -22.50
N ASN A 146 2.70 8.53 -22.75
CA ASN A 146 4.11 8.88 -22.85
C ASN A 146 4.73 9.23 -21.48
N ILE A 147 4.02 9.04 -20.37
CA ILE A 147 4.59 9.13 -19.02
C ILE A 147 5.39 7.82 -18.76
N PRO A 148 6.68 7.89 -18.40
CA PRO A 148 7.55 6.71 -18.32
C PRO A 148 7.45 6.00 -16.96
N GLU A 149 6.36 5.29 -16.70
CA GLU A 149 6.13 4.55 -15.44
C GLU A 149 7.26 3.54 -15.17
N PRO A 150 8.05 3.67 -14.09
CA PRO A 150 9.21 2.84 -13.83
C PRO A 150 8.80 1.53 -13.16
N LEU A 151 8.11 0.67 -13.92
CA LEU A 151 7.44 -0.55 -13.46
C LEU A 151 8.25 -1.39 -12.47
N LEU A 152 9.56 -1.57 -12.70
CA LEU A 152 10.43 -2.37 -11.82
C LEU A 152 10.80 -1.68 -10.50
N PHE A 153 10.81 -0.35 -10.45
CA PHE A 153 10.94 0.43 -9.21
C PHE A 153 9.64 0.37 -8.42
N ASP A 154 8.51 0.75 -9.03
CA ASP A 154 7.25 0.95 -8.30
C ASP A 154 6.54 -0.35 -7.92
N ILE A 155 6.49 -1.37 -8.79
CA ILE A 155 5.89 -2.67 -8.42
C ILE A 155 6.65 -3.26 -7.22
N GLY A 156 7.97 -3.02 -7.15
CA GLY A 156 8.77 -3.30 -5.98
C GLY A 156 8.46 -2.41 -4.79
N GLY A 157 8.36 -1.10 -5.00
CA GLY A 157 8.19 -0.09 -3.96
C GLY A 157 6.84 -0.11 -3.28
N TYR A 158 5.76 -0.08 -4.05
CA TYR A 158 4.40 -0.27 -3.57
C TYR A 158 4.20 -1.62 -2.90
N MET A 159 4.86 -2.68 -3.37
CA MET A 159 4.79 -3.95 -2.64
C MET A 159 5.61 -3.94 -1.34
N SER A 160 6.67 -3.13 -1.21
CA SER A 160 7.67 -3.25 -0.12
C SER A 160 7.93 -2.00 0.72
N TRP A 161 8.64 -0.97 0.23
CA TRP A 161 9.06 0.16 1.09
C TRP A 161 7.92 1.15 1.38
N VAL A 162 7.00 1.39 0.46
CA VAL A 162 5.83 2.25 0.68
C VAL A 162 4.97 1.73 1.86
N PRO A 163 4.63 0.42 1.95
CA PRO A 163 4.06 -0.15 3.17
C PRO A 163 4.99 -0.05 4.38
N LEU A 164 6.31 -0.25 4.25
CA LEU A 164 7.25 -0.13 5.38
C LEU A 164 7.32 1.29 5.95
N PHE A 165 7.14 2.34 5.16
CA PHE A 165 7.04 3.73 5.62
C PHE A 165 5.81 3.91 6.52
N SER A 166 4.64 3.38 6.12
CA SER A 166 3.45 3.32 6.98
C SER A 166 3.71 2.53 8.28
N VAL A 167 4.45 1.43 8.22
CA VAL A 167 4.85 0.65 9.42
C VAL A 167 5.79 1.45 10.33
N ALA A 168 6.73 2.21 9.77
CA ALA A 168 7.66 3.05 10.52
C ALA A 168 6.94 4.19 11.26
N ILE A 169 5.99 4.86 10.61
CA ILE A 169 5.11 5.84 11.27
C ILE A 169 4.31 5.17 12.40
N ALA A 170 3.75 3.98 12.19
CA ALA A 170 3.01 3.26 13.22
C ALA A 170 3.89 2.82 14.42
N ILE A 171 5.18 2.57 14.21
CA ILE A 171 6.17 2.40 15.29
C ILE A 171 6.41 3.73 16.02
N GLY A 172 6.45 4.85 15.30
CA GLY A 172 6.48 6.20 15.85
C GLY A 172 5.27 6.51 16.73
N MET A 173 4.05 6.23 16.26
CA MET A 173 2.81 6.31 17.04
C MET A 173 2.91 5.47 18.33
N ARG A 174 3.45 4.25 18.24
CA ARG A 174 3.64 3.38 19.43
C ARG A 174 4.59 4.03 20.45
N LYS A 175 5.70 4.61 20.02
CA LYS A 175 6.64 5.34 20.88
C LYS A 175 6.00 6.59 21.49
N ALA A 176 5.20 7.35 20.73
CA ALA A 176 4.45 8.49 21.23
C ALA A 176 3.43 8.09 22.30
N LYS A 177 2.66 7.02 22.08
CA LYS A 177 1.69 6.49 23.06
C LYS A 177 2.36 5.95 24.33
N GLN A 178 3.58 5.42 24.23
CA GLN A 178 4.40 5.04 25.39
C GLN A 178 4.93 6.28 26.14
N ARG A 179 5.40 7.31 25.42
CA ARG A 179 5.96 8.54 26.01
C ARG A 179 4.91 9.45 26.66
N TRP A 180 3.68 9.41 26.14
CA TRP A 180 2.53 10.18 26.60
C TRP A 180 1.28 9.28 26.71
N PRO A 181 1.12 8.47 27.78
CA PRO A 181 0.01 7.52 27.89
C PRO A 181 -1.39 8.12 27.74
N LYS A 182 -1.57 9.41 28.06
CA LYS A 182 -2.83 10.15 27.93
C LYS A 182 -3.18 10.59 26.49
N ILE A 183 -2.26 10.50 25.53
CA ILE A 183 -2.49 10.97 24.14
C ILE A 183 -3.71 10.28 23.51
N GLY A 184 -4.63 11.08 22.98
CA GLY A 184 -5.87 10.64 22.33
C GLY A 184 -5.67 10.20 20.89
N THR A 185 -6.70 9.59 20.29
CA THR A 185 -6.65 9.06 18.92
C THR A 185 -6.35 10.14 17.88
N LEU A 186 -6.97 11.33 18.00
CA LEU A 186 -6.76 12.44 17.07
C LEU A 186 -5.34 13.02 17.16
N GLU A 187 -4.82 13.20 18.37
CA GLU A 187 -3.44 13.64 18.61
C GLU A 187 -2.43 12.60 18.05
N LEU A 188 -2.73 11.31 18.17
CA LEU A 188 -1.90 10.23 17.65
C LEU A 188 -1.92 10.16 16.10
N LEU A 189 -3.05 10.52 15.48
CA LEU A 189 -3.14 10.73 14.03
C LEU A 189 -2.38 12.00 13.59
N GLY A 190 -2.38 13.05 14.42
CA GLY A 190 -1.53 14.23 14.21
C GLY A 190 -0.03 13.90 14.23
N VAL A 191 0.40 13.06 15.18
CA VAL A 191 1.77 12.50 15.20
C VAL A 191 2.05 11.70 13.91
N ALA A 192 1.09 10.88 13.46
CA ALA A 192 1.24 10.11 12.23
C ALA A 192 1.41 11.00 10.99
N LEU A 193 0.60 12.06 10.86
CA LEU A 193 0.68 13.03 9.77
C LEU A 193 2.00 13.79 9.77
N VAL A 194 2.43 14.34 10.92
CA VAL A 194 3.70 15.08 11.03
C VAL A 194 4.90 14.17 10.73
N MET A 195 4.88 12.91 11.19
CA MET A 195 5.92 11.94 10.84
C MET A 195 5.91 11.57 9.37
N GLY A 196 4.73 11.43 8.75
CA GLY A 196 4.58 11.24 7.31
C GLY A 196 5.21 12.39 6.53
N MET A 197 4.79 13.63 6.81
CA MET A 197 5.30 14.85 6.16
C MET A 197 6.83 14.99 6.25
N ILE A 198 7.42 14.71 7.42
CA ILE A 198 8.88 14.81 7.62
C ILE A 198 9.62 13.70 6.86
N MET A 199 9.10 12.48 6.87
CA MET A 199 9.72 11.35 6.19
C MET A 199 9.64 11.49 4.67
N ASP A 200 8.49 11.98 4.17
CA ASP A 200 8.25 12.27 2.76
C ASP A 200 9.22 13.34 2.25
N LEU A 201 9.24 14.52 2.88
CA LEU A 201 10.18 15.62 2.60
C LEU A 201 11.65 15.17 2.52
N VAL A 202 12.06 14.19 3.33
CA VAL A 202 13.44 13.65 3.33
C VAL A 202 13.67 12.63 2.21
N LEU A 203 12.69 11.77 1.91
CA LEU A 203 12.79 10.74 0.88
C LEU A 203 12.60 11.33 -0.53
N GLU A 204 11.48 12.02 -0.75
CA GLU A 204 11.18 12.74 -1.99
C GLU A 204 12.29 13.74 -2.31
N GLY A 205 12.75 14.48 -1.31
CA GLY A 205 13.89 15.40 -1.43
C GLY A 205 15.15 14.71 -1.94
N ALA A 206 15.46 13.50 -1.47
CA ALA A 206 16.60 12.73 -1.99
C ALA A 206 16.34 12.17 -3.41
N PHE A 207 15.11 11.79 -3.74
CA PHE A 207 14.74 11.26 -5.05
C PHE A 207 14.76 12.35 -6.15
N VAL A 208 14.28 13.57 -5.87
CA VAL A 208 14.38 14.69 -6.82
C VAL A 208 15.83 15.19 -6.99
N LEU A 209 16.62 15.22 -5.90
CA LEU A 209 18.04 15.60 -5.96
C LEU A 209 18.92 14.57 -6.69
N THR A 210 18.55 13.28 -6.67
CA THR A 210 19.24 12.25 -7.47
C THR A 210 18.76 12.22 -8.93
N GLY A 211 17.61 12.82 -9.23
CA GLY A 211 17.03 12.89 -10.58
C GLY A 211 16.21 11.65 -10.95
N LEU A 212 15.56 11.02 -9.98
CA LEU A 212 14.71 9.83 -10.17
C LEU A 212 13.36 10.17 -10.84
N TYR A 213 12.82 11.34 -10.51
CA TYR A 213 11.64 11.98 -11.12
C TYR A 213 11.68 13.49 -10.83
N ARG A 214 10.73 14.24 -11.41
CA ARG A 214 10.66 15.70 -11.30
C ARG A 214 9.23 16.20 -11.23
N PHE A 215 8.94 17.16 -10.37
CA PHE A 215 7.65 17.84 -10.30
C PHE A 215 7.58 19.00 -11.31
N THR A 216 7.34 18.68 -12.57
CA THR A 216 7.31 19.64 -13.69
C THR A 216 6.12 20.61 -13.65
N GLY A 217 4.98 20.21 -13.08
CA GLY A 217 3.78 21.04 -12.96
C GLY A 217 3.59 21.74 -11.60
N ALA A 218 4.59 21.70 -10.70
CA ALA A 218 4.47 22.28 -9.37
C ALA A 218 4.36 23.81 -9.34
N VAL A 219 3.73 24.34 -8.29
CA VAL A 219 3.61 25.79 -8.07
C VAL A 219 4.88 26.29 -7.38
N TYR A 220 5.77 26.95 -8.13
CA TYR A 220 7.13 27.28 -7.69
C TYR A 220 7.19 28.05 -6.35
N SER A 221 6.23 28.95 -6.09
CA SER A 221 6.15 29.72 -4.84
C SER A 221 5.75 28.90 -3.60
N TRP A 222 5.34 27.64 -3.79
CA TRP A 222 5.04 26.66 -2.75
C TRP A 222 5.96 25.42 -2.85
N SER A 223 7.09 25.55 -3.53
CA SER A 223 8.11 24.49 -3.67
C SER A 223 9.43 24.89 -3.00
N ILE A 224 10.05 23.93 -2.33
CA ILE A 224 11.48 24.00 -2.00
C ILE A 224 12.26 23.94 -3.32
N TRP A 225 13.25 24.81 -3.48
CA TRP A 225 13.97 25.01 -4.74
C TRP A 225 13.03 25.34 -5.93
N GLY A 226 11.92 26.05 -5.69
CA GLY A 226 10.94 26.37 -6.72
C GLY A 226 11.52 27.00 -8.00
N GLY A 227 11.22 26.39 -9.14
CA GLY A 227 11.77 26.72 -10.46
C GLY A 227 13.01 25.91 -10.87
N GLU A 228 13.67 25.22 -9.94
CA GLU A 228 14.79 24.31 -10.25
C GLU A 228 14.33 22.95 -10.79
N GLN A 229 15.24 22.24 -11.47
CA GLN A 229 14.96 20.90 -12.01
C GLN A 229 14.66 19.84 -10.94
N TYR A 230 15.05 20.11 -9.69
CA TYR A 230 14.88 19.27 -8.50
C TYR A 230 13.92 19.91 -7.48
N GLN A 231 13.01 20.80 -7.92
CA GLN A 231 12.03 21.42 -7.04
C GLN A 231 11.12 20.38 -6.36
N PHE A 232 10.81 20.62 -5.08
CA PHE A 232 9.93 19.76 -4.29
C PHE A 232 8.72 20.56 -3.73
N PRO A 233 7.48 20.32 -4.21
CA PRO A 233 6.29 20.99 -3.71
C PRO A 233 5.99 20.66 -2.24
N VAL A 234 5.92 21.67 -1.37
CA VAL A 234 5.70 21.48 0.08
C VAL A 234 4.33 20.87 0.39
N TYR A 235 3.35 21.10 -0.48
CA TYR A 235 2.02 20.48 -0.36
C TYR A 235 2.01 18.99 -0.73
N GLU A 236 3.02 18.49 -1.44
CA GLU A 236 3.19 17.06 -1.73
C GLU A 236 3.44 16.29 -0.44
N ALA A 237 4.37 16.77 0.40
CA ALA A 237 4.62 16.22 1.73
C ALA A 237 3.39 16.22 2.64
N ILE A 238 2.45 17.15 2.45
CA ILE A 238 1.17 17.14 3.17
C ILE A 238 0.27 16.00 2.65
N LEU A 239 0.18 15.83 1.32
CA LEU A 239 -0.68 14.84 0.68
C LEU A 239 -0.15 13.40 0.87
N TRP A 240 1.11 13.15 0.52
CA TRP A 240 1.75 11.84 0.70
C TRP A 240 1.98 11.52 2.18
N GLY A 241 2.35 12.51 2.99
CA GLY A 241 2.40 12.38 4.45
C GLY A 241 1.05 11.96 5.04
N ALA A 242 -0.08 12.46 4.53
CA ALA A 242 -1.42 12.01 4.91
C ALA A 242 -1.75 10.60 4.40
N VAL A 243 -1.34 10.24 3.19
CA VAL A 243 -1.51 8.91 2.60
C VAL A 243 -0.77 7.84 3.43
N TRP A 244 0.50 8.07 3.80
CA TRP A 244 1.22 7.17 4.70
C TRP A 244 0.71 7.22 6.15
N ALA A 245 0.20 8.35 6.64
CA ALA A 245 -0.45 8.42 7.95
C ALA A 245 -1.76 7.60 8.00
N ALA A 246 -2.53 7.56 6.90
CA ALA A 246 -3.70 6.68 6.77
C ALA A 246 -3.30 5.19 6.73
N GLY A 247 -2.25 4.84 5.99
CA GLY A 247 -1.65 3.50 6.02
C GLY A 247 -1.15 3.10 7.40
N ALA A 248 -0.49 4.02 8.11
CA ALA A 248 -0.02 3.83 9.48
C ALA A 248 -1.19 3.63 10.46
N ALA A 249 -2.27 4.39 10.31
CA ALA A 249 -3.49 4.23 11.09
C ALA A 249 -4.15 2.85 10.89
N LEU A 250 -4.26 2.39 9.64
CA LEU A 250 -4.74 1.04 9.32
C LEU A 250 -3.85 -0.05 9.95
N TRP A 251 -2.53 0.12 9.88
CA TRP A 251 -1.58 -0.82 10.49
C TRP A 251 -1.60 -0.80 12.03
N TYR A 252 -1.84 0.37 12.65
CA TYR A 252 -1.77 0.59 14.09
C TYR A 252 -3.07 0.18 14.81
N PHE A 253 -4.24 0.62 14.32
CA PHE A 253 -5.54 0.42 14.97
C PHE A 253 -6.19 -0.93 14.64
N LYS A 254 -5.40 -2.00 14.77
CA LYS A 254 -5.86 -3.39 14.65
C LYS A 254 -6.77 -3.77 15.83
N ASP A 255 -7.68 -4.73 15.61
CA ASP A 255 -8.51 -5.30 16.68
C ASP A 255 -7.76 -6.35 17.51
N ASP A 256 -8.42 -6.89 18.56
CA ASP A 256 -7.84 -7.92 19.44
C ASP A 256 -7.51 -9.25 18.73
N LYS A 257 -7.97 -9.42 17.48
CA LYS A 257 -7.68 -10.57 16.61
C LYS A 257 -6.55 -10.26 15.61
N GLY A 258 -6.05 -9.03 15.58
CA GLY A 258 -5.00 -8.55 14.69
C GLY A 258 -5.48 -7.98 13.34
N HIS A 259 -6.79 -7.90 13.11
CA HIS A 259 -7.36 -7.41 11.84
C HIS A 259 -7.33 -5.89 11.75
N MET A 260 -7.04 -5.34 10.56
CA MET A 260 -7.24 -3.93 10.26
C MET A 260 -8.75 -3.62 10.15
N TRP A 261 -9.13 -2.35 10.24
CA TRP A 261 -10.54 -1.93 10.28
C TRP A 261 -11.38 -2.47 9.10
N VAL A 262 -10.80 -2.53 7.90
CA VAL A 262 -11.46 -3.04 6.67
C VAL A 262 -11.71 -4.56 6.67
N GLU A 263 -11.00 -5.33 7.49
CA GLU A 263 -11.12 -6.80 7.59
C GLU A 263 -12.11 -7.26 8.67
N ARG A 264 -12.62 -6.35 9.52
CA ARG A 264 -13.39 -6.72 10.73
C ARG A 264 -14.71 -7.42 10.38
N GLY A 265 -14.85 -8.65 10.85
CA GLY A 265 -16.00 -9.52 10.58
C GLY A 265 -15.77 -10.56 9.49
N CYS A 266 -14.56 -10.68 8.93
CA CYS A 266 -14.22 -11.72 7.95
C CYS A 266 -14.44 -13.15 8.46
N GLU A 267 -14.39 -13.36 9.79
CA GLU A 267 -14.67 -14.63 10.46
C GLU A 267 -16.12 -15.13 10.27
N ASN A 268 -17.04 -14.24 9.89
CA ASN A 268 -18.46 -14.58 9.72
C ASN A 268 -18.80 -15.08 8.29
N ILE A 269 -17.85 -15.03 7.34
CA ILE A 269 -18.08 -15.38 5.95
C ILE A 269 -17.90 -16.90 5.75
N ARG A 270 -19.01 -17.65 5.75
CA ARG A 270 -19.03 -19.13 5.66
C ARG A 270 -19.06 -19.73 4.24
N SER A 271 -19.06 -18.93 3.17
CA SER A 271 -19.13 -19.45 1.79
C SER A 271 -17.77 -20.01 1.31
N ALA A 272 -17.74 -21.25 0.82
CA ALA A 272 -16.51 -22.00 0.57
C ALA A 272 -15.65 -21.45 -0.59
N THR A 273 -16.27 -20.96 -1.67
CA THR A 273 -15.54 -20.31 -2.79
C THR A 273 -15.07 -18.90 -2.39
N THR A 274 -15.91 -18.17 -1.65
CA THR A 274 -15.67 -16.77 -1.28
C THR A 274 -14.69 -16.62 -0.12
N SER A 275 -14.53 -17.62 0.75
CA SER A 275 -13.51 -17.58 1.81
C SER A 275 -12.09 -17.51 1.24
N VAL A 276 -11.87 -18.07 0.04
CA VAL A 276 -10.52 -18.33 -0.48
C VAL A 276 -10.29 -17.97 -1.96
N PHE A 277 -11.21 -17.28 -2.66
CA PHE A 277 -10.74 -16.21 -3.58
C PHE A 277 -10.09 -15.07 -2.77
N LEU A 278 -10.37 -15.01 -1.46
CA LEU A 278 -9.82 -14.04 -0.52
C LEU A 278 -8.62 -14.57 0.33
N ARG A 279 -7.98 -15.72 0.02
CA ARG A 279 -6.92 -16.29 0.91
C ARG A 279 -5.70 -17.12 0.39
N LEU A 280 -5.42 -17.55 -0.85
CA LEU A 280 -6.10 -17.54 -2.15
C LEU A 280 -6.23 -18.98 -2.76
N MET A 281 -5.78 -20.04 -2.07
CA MET A 281 -6.28 -21.41 -2.31
C MET A 281 -6.30 -22.25 -1.03
N VAL A 282 -7.27 -23.15 -0.91
CA VAL A 282 -7.69 -23.78 0.35
C VAL A 282 -6.65 -24.72 0.95
N ASN A 283 -6.37 -24.55 2.25
CA ASN A 283 -6.31 -25.70 3.16
C ASN A 283 -6.91 -25.35 4.53
N ARG A 284 -7.54 -26.31 5.20
CA ARG A 284 -8.05 -26.12 6.57
C ARG A 284 -6.93 -26.30 7.57
N PRO A 285 -6.82 -25.49 8.64
CA PRO A 285 -6.08 -25.91 9.81
C PRO A 285 -6.74 -27.19 10.35
N ARG A 286 -6.00 -28.30 10.33
CA ARG A 286 -6.43 -29.56 10.93
C ARG A 286 -6.43 -29.34 12.45
N ILE A 287 -7.59 -29.04 13.03
CA ILE A 287 -7.76 -28.89 14.48
C ILE A 287 -7.09 -30.11 15.14
N PRO A 288 -6.09 -29.90 16.03
CA PRO A 288 -5.57 -30.98 16.85
C PRO A 288 -6.73 -31.43 17.76
N GLY A 289 -7.39 -32.53 17.37
CA GLY A 289 -8.55 -33.01 18.09
C GLY A 289 -8.21 -33.28 19.55
N HIS A 290 -9.13 -32.96 20.46
CA HIS A 290 -8.95 -33.13 21.91
C HIS A 290 -8.48 -34.56 22.26
N ARG A 291 -7.17 -34.75 22.40
CA ARG A 291 -6.62 -35.81 23.25
C ARG A 291 -6.52 -35.25 24.66
N LEU A 292 -7.66 -35.29 25.35
CA LEU A 292 -7.70 -35.33 26.81
C LEU A 292 -6.95 -36.60 27.26
N SER A 293 -5.64 -36.47 27.46
CA SER A 293 -4.78 -37.53 27.99
C SER A 293 -4.57 -37.30 29.49
N LEU A 294 -5.56 -37.68 30.30
CA LEU A 294 -5.49 -37.67 31.76
C LEU A 294 -4.55 -38.78 32.28
N ARG A 295 -3.23 -38.57 32.13
CA ARG A 295 -2.11 -39.37 32.65
C ARG A 295 -0.86 -38.48 32.68
N HIS A 296 -0.13 -38.23 33.77
CA HIS A 296 -0.31 -38.47 35.21
C HIS A 296 0.08 -37.12 35.91
N LEU A 297 -0.16 -36.76 37.19
CA LEU A 297 -0.29 -37.50 38.46
C LEU A 297 0.92 -38.38 38.85
N ALA A 298 2.10 -37.77 38.80
CA ALA A 298 3.24 -38.03 39.69
C ALA A 298 4.02 -36.71 39.83
#